data_AF-K7ZZY9-F1
#
_entry.id   AF-K7ZZY9-F1
#
_cell.length_a   1.000
_cell.length_b   1.000
_cell.length_c   1.000
_cell.angle_alpha   90.00
_cell.angle_beta   90.00
_cell.angle_gamma   90.00
#
_symmetry.space_group_name_H-M   'P 1'
#
loop_
_entity.id
_entity.type
_entity.pdbx_description
1 polymer ?
#
loop_
_entity_poly.entity_id
_entity_poly.type
_entity_poly.pdbx_seq_one_letter_code
_entity_poly.pdbx_strand_id
1 'polypeptide(L)'
;MYDEKRGWYEGRVEATGDYNRSLTLSTNATVLEALFYKANGGPLLDSDAPAPGSYFSRRLSDVFNPLRQCLPGESRPEVRP
;
A
#
# COMPACT_ATOMS: atom_id res chain seq x y z
N MET A 1 10.32 -15.99 -11.24
CA MET A 1 10.11 -14.61 -10.75
C MET A 1 9.64 -14.64 -9.28
N TYR A 2 10.29 -15.44 -8.43
CA TYR A 2 10.00 -15.55 -7.00
C TYR A 2 11.14 -16.35 -6.36
N ASP A 3 11.51 -15.99 -5.13
CA ASP A 3 12.43 -16.69 -4.26
C ASP A 3 11.72 -16.95 -2.93
N GLU A 4 11.69 -18.21 -2.49
CA GLU A 4 10.91 -18.64 -1.32
C GLU A 4 11.32 -17.93 -0.02
N LYS A 5 12.57 -17.51 0.10
CA LYS A 5 13.09 -16.86 1.31
C LYS A 5 13.08 -15.34 1.22
N ARG A 6 13.00 -14.79 0.01
CA ARG A 6 13.22 -13.36 -0.23
C ARG A 6 12.03 -12.62 -0.86
N GLY A 7 11.09 -13.33 -1.48
CA GLY A 7 9.93 -12.74 -2.12
C GLY A 7 10.04 -12.62 -3.64
N TRP A 8 9.34 -11.64 -4.22
CA TRP A 8 9.19 -11.48 -5.67
C TRP A 8 10.21 -10.50 -6.26
N TYR A 9 10.73 -10.91 -7.41
CA TYR A 9 11.61 -10.12 -8.25
C TYR A 9 10.82 -9.07 -9.04
N GLU A 10 11.45 -7.92 -9.31
CA GLU A 10 10.81 -6.73 -9.90
C GLU A 10 10.29 -6.94 -11.33
N GLY A 11 10.81 -7.92 -12.08
CA GLY A 11 10.38 -8.10 -13.46
C GLY A 11 11.26 -8.99 -14.30
N ARG A 12 11.08 -8.84 -15.61
CA ARG A 12 12.01 -9.32 -16.64
C ARG A 12 12.61 -8.14 -17.38
N VAL A 13 13.87 -8.26 -17.77
CA VAL A 13 14.55 -7.28 -18.62
C VAL A 13 14.05 -7.46 -20.05
N GLU A 14 13.64 -6.38 -20.71
CA GLU A 14 13.05 -6.45 -22.06
C GLU A 14 14.02 -7.03 -23.10
N ALA A 15 15.29 -6.63 -23.04
CA ALA A 15 16.29 -7.00 -24.03
C ALA A 15 16.68 -8.49 -23.99
N THR A 16 16.75 -9.10 -22.80
CA THR A 16 17.24 -10.49 -22.64
C THR A 16 16.15 -11.46 -22.20
N GLY A 17 15.04 -10.97 -21.64
CA GLY A 17 14.00 -11.78 -21.01
C GLY A 17 14.39 -12.35 -19.65
N ASP A 18 15.60 -12.06 -19.16
CA ASP A 18 16.10 -12.51 -17.85
C ASP A 18 15.33 -11.86 -16.71
N TYR A 19 15.33 -12.51 -15.55
CA TYR A 19 14.76 -11.92 -14.35
C TYR A 19 15.60 -10.75 -13.84
N ASN A 20 14.95 -9.61 -13.63
CA ASN A 20 15.52 -8.54 -12.82
C ASN A 20 15.49 -8.98 -11.35
N ARG A 21 16.63 -9.40 -10.80
CA ARG A 21 16.77 -9.93 -9.44
C ARG A 21 16.70 -8.86 -8.34
N SER A 22 16.39 -7.61 -8.68
CA SER A 22 16.10 -6.56 -7.72
C SER A 22 14.93 -6.96 -6.82
N LEU A 23 15.11 -6.74 -5.53
CA LEU A 23 14.10 -6.98 -4.49
C LEU A 23 13.70 -5.62 -3.92
N THR A 24 12.59 -5.09 -4.42
CA THR A 24 12.07 -3.80 -3.99
C THR A 24 10.88 -3.98 -3.05
N LEU A 25 10.75 -3.06 -2.09
CA LEU A 25 9.63 -3.03 -1.15
C LEU A 25 8.31 -2.88 -1.89
N SER A 26 8.24 -1.97 -2.87
CA SER A 26 7.03 -1.69 -3.65
C SER A 26 6.50 -2.93 -4.35
N THR A 27 7.35 -3.65 -5.09
CA THR A 27 6.94 -4.88 -5.79
C THR A 27 6.39 -5.93 -4.82
N ASN A 28 7.11 -6.19 -3.72
CA ASN A 28 6.68 -7.19 -2.75
C ASN A 28 5.38 -6.79 -2.06
N ALA A 29 5.23 -5.52 -1.68
CA ALA A 29 4.01 -4.99 -1.10
C ALA A 29 2.81 -5.13 -2.05
N THR A 30 2.97 -4.77 -3.33
CA THR A 30 1.90 -4.90 -4.34
C THR A 30 1.51 -6.36 -4.59
N VAL A 31 2.48 -7.27 -4.67
CA VAL A 31 2.16 -8.70 -4.85
C VAL A 31 1.40 -9.25 -3.65
N LEU A 32 1.83 -8.93 -2.42
CA LEU A 32 1.14 -9.35 -1.21
C LEU A 32 -0.26 -8.75 -1.10
N GLU A 33 -0.44 -7.48 -1.46
CA GLU A 33 -1.76 -6.83 -1.50
C GLU A 33 -2.69 -7.51 -2.51
N ALA A 34 -2.20 -7.84 -3.71
CA ALA A 34 -2.97 -8.56 -4.70
C ALA A 34 -3.36 -9.97 -4.23
N LEU A 35 -2.46 -10.68 -3.55
CA LEU A 35 -2.74 -12.00 -2.97
C LEU A 35 -3.76 -11.89 -1.83
N PHE A 36 -3.61 -10.89 -0.95
CA PHE A 36 -4.57 -10.61 0.12
C PHE A 36 -5.97 -10.34 -0.43
N TYR A 37 -6.08 -9.50 -1.46
CA TYR A 37 -7.37 -9.19 -2.10
C TYR A 37 -8.03 -10.46 -2.64
N LYS A 38 -7.26 -11.31 -3.33
CA LYS A 38 -7.77 -12.59 -3.85
C LYS A 38 -8.25 -13.53 -2.75
N ALA A 39 -7.55 -13.57 -1.61
CA ALA A 39 -7.87 -14.46 -0.50
C ALA A 39 -9.07 -13.97 0.33
N ASN A 40 -9.21 -12.65 0.52
CA ASN A 40 -10.17 -12.07 1.47
C ASN A 40 -11.32 -11.31 0.80
N GLY A 41 -11.27 -11.07 -0.52
CA GLY A 41 -12.33 -10.40 -1.26
C GLY A 41 -12.47 -8.91 -1.00
N GLY A 42 -11.40 -8.23 -0.57
CA GLY A 42 -11.44 -6.80 -0.22
C GLY A 42 -10.05 -6.15 -0.14
N PRO A 43 -9.99 -4.80 -0.13
CA PRO A 43 -8.73 -4.07 -0.03
C PRO A 43 -8.04 -4.30 1.32
N LEU A 44 -6.72 -4.10 1.36
CA LEU A 44 -5.95 -4.18 2.61
C LEU A 44 -6.36 -3.09 3.61
N LEU A 45 -6.65 -1.90 3.09
CA LEU A 45 -7.12 -0.76 3.86
C LEU A 45 -8.58 -0.50 3.48
N ASP A 46 -9.45 -0.49 4.48
CA ASP A 46 -10.83 -0.07 4.28
C ASP A 46 -10.87 1.44 3.97
N SER A 47 -11.79 1.85 3.11
CA SER A 47 -12.02 3.26 2.77
C SER A 47 -12.68 4.04 3.91
N ASP A 48 -13.23 3.34 4.90
CA ASP A 48 -13.82 3.93 6.09
C ASP A 48 -12.76 4.53 7.04
N ALA A 49 -13.23 5.39 7.94
CA ALA A 49 -12.37 6.12 8.88
C ALA A 49 -11.37 5.19 9.60
N PRO A 50 -10.11 5.63 9.79
CA PRO A 50 -9.07 4.79 10.33
C PRO A 50 -9.44 4.29 11.73
N ALA A 51 -9.19 3.00 11.97
CA ALA A 51 -9.54 2.36 13.23
C ALA A 51 -8.99 3.15 14.44
N PRO A 52 -9.74 3.23 15.56
CA PRO A 52 -9.28 3.92 16.76
C PRO A 52 -7.93 3.40 17.24
N GLY A 53 -6.98 4.29 17.48
CA GLY A 53 -5.64 3.94 17.94
C GLY A 53 -4.69 3.36 16.88
N SER A 54 -5.14 3.17 15.64
CA SER A 54 -4.30 2.80 14.50
C SER A 54 -3.23 3.84 14.18
N TYR A 55 -2.25 3.46 13.36
CA TYR A 55 -1.21 4.36 12.87
C TYR A 55 -1.81 5.60 12.18
N PHE A 56 -2.79 5.39 11.29
CA PHE A 56 -3.43 6.47 10.54
C PHE A 56 -4.19 7.44 11.46
N SER A 57 -4.96 6.94 12.44
CA SER A 57 -5.69 7.82 13.35
C SER A 57 -4.75 8.66 14.23
N ARG A 58 -3.63 8.10 14.70
CA ARG A 58 -2.59 8.87 15.41
C ARG A 58 -1.95 9.93 14.52
N ARG A 59 -1.61 9.58 13.28
CA ARG A 59 -1.01 10.54 12.32
C ARG A 59 -1.96 11.68 11.99
N LEU A 60 -3.23 11.40 11.77
CA LEU A 60 -4.24 12.43 11.48
C LEU A 60 -4.55 13.33 12.70
N SER A 61 -4.32 12.84 13.92
CA SER A 61 -4.50 13.64 15.14
C SER A 61 -3.38 14.66 15.41
N ASP A 62 -2.28 14.63 14.65
CA ASP A 62 -1.16 15.54 14.85
C ASP A 62 -1.47 16.94 14.29
N VAL A 63 -1.86 17.84 15.18
CA VAL A 63 -2.21 19.24 14.85
C VAL A 63 -1.00 20.05 14.38
N PHE A 64 0.21 19.65 14.74
CA PHE A 64 1.43 20.39 14.41
C PHE A 64 2.05 19.96 13.08
N ASN A 65 1.65 18.80 12.55
CA ASN A 65 2.12 18.28 11.28
C ASN A 65 0.96 17.73 10.43
N PRO A 66 0.06 18.60 9.94
CA PRO A 66 -1.04 18.18 9.09
C PRO A 66 -0.48 17.59 7.79
N LEU A 67 -0.61 16.27 7.65
CA LEU A 67 -0.22 15.57 6.44
C LEU A 67 -1.16 15.97 5.31
N ARG A 68 -0.60 16.25 4.13
CA ARG A 68 -1.31 16.43 2.85
C ARG A 68 -0.96 15.27 1.92
N GLN A 69 -1.04 14.06 2.46
CA GLN A 69 -0.49 12.85 1.87
C GLN A 69 -1.59 11.91 1.36
N CYS A 70 -2.85 12.35 1.38
CA CYS A 70 -4.01 11.56 0.96
C CYS A 70 -4.13 10.25 1.74
N LEU A 71 -3.88 10.27 3.05
CA LEU A 71 -4.06 9.10 3.90
C LEU A 71 -5.54 8.69 3.97
N PRO A 72 -5.84 7.40 4.21
CA PRO A 72 -7.20 6.97 4.52
C PRO A 72 -7.79 7.75 5.70
N GLY A 73 -8.95 8.38 5.50
CA GLY A 73 -9.59 9.26 6.48
C GLY A 73 -9.12 10.72 6.49
N GLU A 74 -8.14 11.10 5.66
CA GLU A 74 -7.71 12.50 5.45
C GLU A 74 -8.66 13.28 4.52
N SER A 75 -9.72 12.64 4.00
CA SER A 75 -10.67 13.25 3.09
C SER A 75 -11.22 14.55 3.67
N ARG A 76 -11.18 15.62 2.86
CA ARG A 76 -11.82 16.89 3.18
C ARG A 76 -13.33 16.70 2.98
N PRO A 77 -14.20 16.72 4.01
CA PRO A 77 -15.60 16.94 3.77
C PRO A 77 -15.75 18.43 3.48
N GLU A 78 -15.87 18.81 2.21
CA GLU A 78 -16.82 19.82 1.74
C GLU A 78 -16.64 20.07 0.24
N VAL A 79 -17.56 19.54 -0.55
CA VAL A 79 -18.18 20.37 -1.58
C VAL A 79 -19.63 20.53 -1.15
N ARG A 80 -19.90 21.65 -0.47
CA ARG A 80 -21.22 22.31 -0.41
C ARG A 80 -21.17 23.49 -1.40
N PRO A 81 -22.29 23.95 -1.99
CA PRO A 81 -23.63 24.04 -1.41
C PRO A 81 -24.59 22.91 -1.78
#